data_AF-A0A6G4AX27-F1
#
_entry.id   AF-A0A6G4AX27-F1
#
_cell.length_a   1.000
_cell.length_b   1.000
_cell.length_c   1.000
_cell.angle_alpha   90.00
_cell.angle_beta   90.00
_cell.angle_gamma   90.00
#
_symmetry.space_group_name_H-M   'P 1'
#
loop_
_entity.id
_entity.type
_entity.pdbx_description
1 polymer ?
#
loop_
_entity_poly.entity_id
_entity_poly.type
_entity_poly.pdbx_seq_one_letter_code
_entity_poly.pdbx_strand_id
1 'polypeptide(L)'
;MSPVTLIILLAALAAMAGLVIAPSVRQGRKGELPVRSLPSEAREQYAARWAGLQERFVDSPGWALREADRLLGALAVDRGYPAESEEKRMDALSVRHPEEIEGYRRLHTMAERVHEGETATERMREALVAARPLFEQLVRAQPQDERPLPPPVPRQRDLRRGRIPRQRLGPAADH
;
A
#
# COMPACT_ATOMS: atom_id res chain seq x y z
N MET A 1 2.67 -24.80 30.29
CA MET A 1 2.60 -23.50 29.57
C MET A 1 1.39 -23.58 28.65
N SER A 2 0.31 -22.90 29.00
CA SER A 2 -0.99 -23.09 28.34
C SER A 2 -1.05 -22.39 26.98
N PRO A 3 -1.69 -22.97 25.95
CA PRO A 3 -1.77 -22.39 24.60
C PRO A 3 -2.45 -21.01 24.58
N VAL A 4 -3.28 -20.72 25.58
CA VAL A 4 -3.92 -19.42 25.79
C VAL A 4 -2.90 -18.31 26.09
N THR A 5 -1.81 -18.64 26.78
CA THR A 5 -0.74 -17.67 27.08
C THR A 5 0.05 -17.27 25.83
N LEU A 6 0.13 -18.14 24.82
CA LEU A 6 0.85 -17.90 23.56
C LEU A 6 0.04 -17.00 22.61
N ILE A 7 -1.30 -17.09 22.65
CA ILE A 7 -2.22 -16.24 21.88
C ILE A 7 -2.23 -14.80 22.43
N ILE A 8 -2.23 -14.64 23.75
CA ILE A 8 -2.18 -13.31 24.40
C ILE A 8 -0.85 -12.60 24.14
N LEU A 9 0.26 -13.33 24.06
CA LEU A 9 1.58 -12.75 23.82
C LEU A 9 1.73 -12.23 22.36
N LEU A 10 1.00 -12.82 21.41
CA LEU A 10 0.98 -12.39 20.01
C LEU A 10 0.15 -11.10 19.80
N ALA A 11 -0.89 -10.88 20.62
CA ALA A 11 -1.68 -9.65 20.62
C ALA A 11 -0.90 -8.44 21.18
N ALA A 12 0.03 -8.66 22.12
CA ALA A 12 0.77 -7.58 22.77
C ALA A 12 1.79 -6.86 21.86
N LEU A 13 2.22 -7.46 20.75
CA LEU A 13 3.19 -6.82 19.85
C LEU A 13 2.58 -5.76 18.91
N ALA A 14 1.26 -5.59 18.89
CA ALA A 14 0.56 -4.66 17.99
C ALA A 14 0.34 -3.25 18.56
N ALA A 15 0.61 -3.00 19.85
CA ALA A 15 0.36 -1.70 20.49
C ALA A 15 1.49 -0.66 20.34
N MET A 16 2.66 -1.04 19.79
CA MET A 16 3.84 -0.17 19.67
C MET A 16 4.09 0.37 18.24
N ALA A 17 3.03 0.68 17.50
CA ALA A 17 3.13 1.48 16.27
C ALA A 17 2.14 2.66 16.24
N GLY A 18 1.57 3.03 17.40
CA GLY A 18 0.59 4.10 17.55
C GLY A 18 1.15 5.47 17.95
N LEU A 19 2.47 5.66 18.03
CA LEU A 19 3.03 6.96 18.43
C LEU A 19 4.41 7.21 17.82
N VAL A 20 4.47 7.88 16.66
CA VAL A 20 5.50 8.91 16.39
C VAL A 20 4.90 9.96 15.45
N ILE A 21 4.84 11.19 15.97
CA ILE A 21 4.49 12.43 15.28
C ILE A 21 5.77 13.05 14.69
N ALA A 22 5.76 13.32 13.36
CA ALA A 22 6.49 14.38 12.61
C ALA A 22 8.04 14.42 12.62
N PRO A 23 8.69 15.37 11.91
CA PRO A 23 8.86 15.48 10.46
C PRO A 23 10.36 15.44 10.07
N SER A 24 10.73 15.00 8.86
CA SER A 24 12.11 15.25 8.37
C SER A 24 12.23 15.31 6.85
N VAL A 25 13.02 16.30 6.46
CA VAL A 25 13.15 16.90 5.14
C VAL A 25 14.34 16.31 4.36
N ARG A 26 14.14 16.22 3.04
CA ARG A 26 15.11 16.37 1.92
C ARG A 26 15.70 15.12 1.22
N GLN A 27 15.45 15.14 -0.10
CA GLN A 27 16.27 14.81 -1.28
C GLN A 27 16.85 13.40 -1.48
N GLY A 28 16.53 12.85 -2.65
CA GLY A 28 17.35 11.85 -3.34
C GLY A 28 16.62 11.28 -4.55
N ARG A 29 16.95 11.75 -5.75
CA ARG A 29 16.33 11.35 -7.02
C ARG A 29 17.09 10.12 -7.56
N LYS A 30 16.42 9.00 -7.82
CA LYS A 30 16.82 8.02 -8.85
C LYS A 30 15.60 7.18 -9.27
N GLY A 31 15.52 6.91 -10.57
CA GLY A 31 14.34 6.39 -11.25
C GLY A 31 14.08 4.91 -11.00
N GLU A 32 13.18 4.61 -10.08
CA GLU A 32 12.43 3.36 -10.05
C GLU A 32 10.98 3.64 -10.45
N LEU A 33 10.39 2.71 -11.20
CA LEU A 33 8.99 2.71 -11.64
C LEU A 33 8.08 3.27 -10.51
N PRO A 34 7.26 4.31 -10.77
CA PRO A 34 6.57 5.05 -9.72
C PRO A 34 5.60 4.14 -8.96
N VAL A 35 5.98 3.75 -7.74
CA VAL A 35 5.07 3.20 -6.75
C VAL A 35 4.06 4.31 -6.47
N ARG A 36 2.77 4.02 -6.64
CA ARG A 36 1.71 5.02 -6.40
C ARG A 36 1.68 5.35 -4.92
N SER A 37 1.48 6.64 -4.63
CA SER A 37 1.35 7.09 -3.26
C SER A 37 0.10 6.53 -2.59
N LEU A 38 0.22 6.04 -1.36
CA LEU A 38 -0.91 5.59 -0.56
C LEU A 38 -1.20 6.62 0.54
N PRO A 39 -2.38 7.29 0.53
CA PRO A 39 -2.72 8.28 1.53
C PRO A 39 -2.76 7.69 2.94
N SER A 40 -2.53 8.53 3.97
CA SER A 40 -2.47 8.10 5.37
C SER A 40 -3.74 7.36 5.80
N GLU A 41 -4.90 7.88 5.43
CA GLU A 41 -6.19 7.27 5.73
C GLU A 41 -6.31 5.85 5.15
N ALA A 42 -5.87 5.65 3.90
CA ALA A 42 -5.88 4.32 3.28
C ALA A 42 -4.92 3.37 4.01
N ARG A 43 -3.72 3.84 4.41
CA ARG A 43 -2.78 3.04 5.23
C ARG A 43 -3.41 2.59 6.54
N GLU A 44 -4.09 3.50 7.25
CA GLU A 44 -4.78 3.20 8.51
C GLU A 44 -5.90 2.18 8.29
N GLN A 45 -6.68 2.31 7.22
CA GLN A 45 -7.72 1.35 6.87
C GLN A 45 -7.14 -0.04 6.55
N TYR A 46 -6.01 -0.11 5.84
CA TYR A 46 -5.33 -1.39 5.57
C TYR A 46 -4.78 -2.02 6.86
N ALA A 47 -4.20 -1.22 7.76
CA ALA A 47 -3.72 -1.69 9.06
C ALA A 47 -4.87 -2.22 9.94
N ALA A 48 -6.00 -1.50 10.00
CA ALA A 48 -7.18 -1.93 10.74
C ALA A 48 -7.77 -3.23 10.18
N ARG A 49 -7.85 -3.35 8.84
CA ARG A 49 -8.30 -4.59 8.20
C ARG A 49 -7.38 -5.77 8.52
N TRP A 50 -6.07 -5.59 8.41
CA TRP A 50 -5.10 -6.64 8.75
C TRP A 50 -5.25 -7.10 10.21
N ALA A 51 -5.41 -6.17 11.15
CA ALA A 51 -5.65 -6.49 12.57
C ALA A 51 -6.94 -7.30 12.76
N GLY A 52 -8.05 -6.88 12.14
CA GLY A 52 -9.33 -7.60 12.21
C GLY A 52 -9.27 -9.01 11.62
N LEU A 53 -8.40 -9.27 10.64
CA LEU A 53 -8.17 -10.62 10.12
C LEU A 53 -7.48 -11.52 11.15
N GLN A 54 -6.50 -10.99 11.88
CA GLN A 54 -5.79 -11.74 12.92
C GLN A 54 -6.71 -12.11 14.08
N GLU A 55 -7.62 -11.21 14.46
CA GLU A 55 -8.64 -11.48 15.49
C GLU A 55 -9.58 -12.61 15.06
N ARG A 56 -10.13 -12.52 13.84
CA ARG A 56 -11.07 -13.52 13.30
C ARG A 56 -10.41 -14.84 12.92
N PHE A 57 -9.08 -14.88 12.83
CA PHE A 57 -8.35 -16.11 12.53
C PHE A 57 -8.62 -17.21 13.57
N VAL A 58 -8.85 -16.85 14.84
CA VAL A 58 -9.12 -17.81 15.92
C VAL A 58 -10.41 -18.59 15.65
N ASP A 59 -11.45 -17.89 15.20
CA ASP A 59 -12.77 -18.47 14.96
C ASP A 59 -12.92 -19.03 13.55
N SER A 60 -12.19 -18.48 12.58
CA SER A 60 -12.35 -18.80 11.16
C SER A 60 -11.03 -18.67 10.39
N PRO A 61 -10.07 -19.60 10.59
CA PRO A 61 -8.72 -19.50 10.06
C PRO A 61 -8.67 -19.51 8.53
N GLY A 62 -9.45 -20.39 7.88
CA GLY A 62 -9.51 -20.44 6.42
C GLY A 62 -10.12 -19.18 5.79
N TRP A 63 -11.14 -18.59 6.43
CA TRP A 63 -11.70 -17.32 5.97
C TRP A 63 -10.66 -16.19 6.10
N ALA A 64 -10.00 -16.09 7.25
CA ALA A 64 -9.00 -15.05 7.51
C ALA A 64 -7.82 -15.14 6.54
N LEU A 65 -7.38 -16.35 6.18
CA LEU A 65 -6.29 -16.54 5.23
C LEU A 65 -6.65 -16.08 3.81
N ARG A 66 -7.85 -16.45 3.32
CA ARG A 66 -8.34 -15.99 2.01
C ARG A 66 -8.52 -14.49 1.94
N GLU A 67 -8.98 -13.89 3.03
CA GLU A 67 -9.19 -12.45 3.08
C GLU A 67 -7.87 -11.68 3.22
N ALA A 68 -6.86 -12.26 3.90
CA ALA A 68 -5.51 -11.71 3.92
C ALA A 68 -4.86 -11.71 2.52
N ASP A 69 -5.07 -12.76 1.74
CA ASP A 69 -4.57 -12.84 0.36
C ASP A 69 -5.16 -11.73 -0.52
N ARG A 70 -6.49 -11.54 -0.45
CA ARG A 70 -7.19 -10.45 -1.15
C ARG A 70 -6.72 -9.08 -0.70
N LEU A 71 -6.52 -8.89 0.61
CA LEU A 71 -6.07 -7.63 1.17
C LEU A 71 -4.67 -7.25 0.66
N LEU A 72 -3.75 -8.21 0.62
CA LEU A 72 -2.39 -8.02 0.08
C LEU A 72 -2.42 -7.73 -1.42
N GLY A 73 -3.25 -8.45 -2.18
CA GLY A 73 -3.45 -8.21 -3.61
C GLY A 73 -3.97 -6.79 -3.89
N ALA A 74 -4.99 -6.35 -3.15
CA ALA A 74 -5.55 -5.00 -3.26
C ALA A 74 -4.53 -3.92 -2.87
N LEU A 75 -3.82 -4.11 -1.77
CA LEU A 75 -2.79 -3.19 -1.31
C LEU A 75 -1.65 -3.04 -2.33
N ALA A 76 -1.21 -4.15 -2.93
CA ALA A 76 -0.22 -4.11 -4.00
C ALA A 76 -0.74 -3.33 -5.22
N VAL A 77 -1.98 -3.55 -5.66
CA VAL A 77 -2.58 -2.78 -6.76
C VAL A 77 -2.66 -1.29 -6.44
N ASP A 78 -3.06 -0.92 -5.22
CA ASP A 78 -3.11 0.48 -4.78
C ASP A 78 -1.72 1.13 -4.74
N ARG A 79 -0.68 0.34 -4.47
CA ARG A 79 0.73 0.74 -4.58
C ARG A 79 1.26 0.78 -6.01
N GLY A 80 0.41 0.50 -7.00
CA GLY A 80 0.75 0.59 -8.42
C GLY A 80 1.41 -0.68 -8.98
N TYR A 81 1.29 -1.82 -8.30
CA TYR A 81 1.65 -3.11 -8.89
C TYR A 81 0.60 -3.54 -9.93
N PRO A 82 0.98 -4.40 -10.89
CA PRO A 82 0.08 -4.93 -11.91
C PRO A 82 -1.25 -5.46 -11.35
N ALA A 83 -2.35 -5.08 -12.00
CA ALA A 83 -3.70 -5.52 -11.63
C ALA A 83 -4.21 -6.63 -12.56
N GLU A 84 -3.61 -6.78 -13.74
CA GLU A 84 -4.11 -7.62 -14.82
C GLU A 84 -4.00 -9.13 -14.58
N SER A 85 -2.98 -9.58 -13.84
CA SER A 85 -2.83 -10.96 -13.44
C SER A 85 -2.02 -11.05 -12.16
N GLU A 86 -2.25 -12.11 -11.41
CA GLU A 86 -1.51 -12.39 -10.19
C GLU A 86 -0.05 -12.72 -10.49
N GLU A 87 0.23 -13.54 -11.51
CA GLU A 87 1.60 -13.88 -11.93
C GLU A 87 2.44 -12.63 -12.17
N LYS A 88 1.93 -11.67 -12.97
CA LYS A 88 2.64 -10.41 -13.22
C LYS A 88 2.83 -9.57 -11.95
N ARG A 89 1.87 -9.63 -11.03
CA ARG A 89 1.97 -8.95 -9.74
C ARG A 89 3.05 -9.60 -8.87
N MET A 90 3.06 -10.93 -8.77
CA MET A 90 4.05 -11.71 -8.04
C MET A 90 5.47 -11.48 -8.60
N ASP A 91 5.60 -11.43 -9.92
CA ASP A 91 6.88 -11.11 -10.58
C ASP A 91 7.36 -9.70 -10.22
N ALA A 92 6.49 -8.71 -10.37
CA ALA A 92 6.82 -7.32 -10.03
C ALA A 92 7.15 -7.14 -8.54
N LEU A 93 6.41 -7.82 -7.66
CA LEU A 93 6.67 -7.84 -6.22
C LEU A 93 8.00 -8.54 -5.91
N SER A 94 8.33 -9.63 -6.59
CA SER A 94 9.58 -10.36 -6.35
C SER A 94 10.83 -9.54 -6.70
N VAL A 95 10.74 -8.66 -7.69
CA VAL A 95 11.83 -7.76 -8.07
C VAL A 95 12.06 -6.68 -7.02
N ARG A 96 10.99 -6.12 -6.43
CA ARG A 96 11.09 -5.02 -5.45
C ARG A 96 11.17 -5.45 -3.99
N HIS A 97 10.61 -6.60 -3.67
CA HIS A 97 10.48 -7.16 -2.31
C HIS A 97 10.96 -8.62 -2.29
N PRO A 98 12.21 -8.91 -2.70
CA PRO A 98 12.70 -10.27 -2.85
C PRO A 98 12.76 -11.04 -1.53
N GLU A 99 12.93 -10.36 -0.40
CA GLU A 99 12.99 -11.00 0.92
C GLU A 99 11.59 -11.36 1.45
N GLU A 100 10.59 -10.51 1.17
CA GLU A 100 9.25 -10.65 1.72
C GLU A 100 8.28 -11.44 0.82
N ILE A 101 8.55 -11.51 -0.48
CA ILE A 101 7.64 -12.13 -1.46
C ILE A 101 7.37 -13.61 -1.18
N GLU A 102 8.36 -14.31 -0.63
CA GLU A 102 8.25 -15.75 -0.38
C GLU A 102 7.20 -16.07 0.70
N GLY A 103 7.03 -15.18 1.67
CA GLY A 103 5.94 -15.29 2.64
C GLY A 103 4.56 -15.13 2.02
N TYR A 104 4.44 -14.19 1.07
CA TYR A 104 3.19 -13.99 0.35
C TYR A 104 2.85 -15.15 -0.59
N ARG A 105 3.84 -15.72 -1.30
CA ARG A 105 3.62 -16.91 -2.15
C ARG A 105 3.07 -18.10 -1.36
N ARG A 106 3.59 -18.33 -0.15
CA ARG A 106 3.08 -19.38 0.74
C ARG A 106 1.64 -19.12 1.16
N LEU A 107 1.34 -17.89 1.58
CA LEU A 107 -0.02 -17.48 1.94
C LEU A 107 -0.98 -17.67 0.76
N HIS A 108 -0.59 -17.21 -0.42
CA HIS A 108 -1.39 -17.31 -1.62
C HIS A 108 -1.71 -18.77 -1.97
N THR A 109 -0.68 -19.63 -2.06
CA THR A 109 -0.83 -21.06 -2.35
C THR A 109 -1.76 -21.77 -1.35
N MET A 110 -1.71 -21.38 -0.08
CA MET A 110 -2.59 -21.93 0.95
C MET A 110 -4.01 -21.38 0.84
N ALA A 111 -4.18 -20.09 0.54
CA ALA A 111 -5.48 -19.48 0.34
C ALA A 111 -6.26 -20.10 -0.83
N GLU A 112 -5.58 -20.47 -1.93
CA GLU A 112 -6.19 -21.16 -3.07
C GLU A 112 -6.70 -22.57 -2.74
N ARG A 113 -6.00 -23.26 -1.83
CA ARG A 113 -6.27 -24.68 -1.50
C ARG A 113 -7.17 -24.85 -0.28
N VAL A 114 -7.38 -23.78 0.49
CA VAL A 114 -8.12 -23.82 1.74
C VAL A 114 -9.60 -24.16 1.49
N HIS A 115 -10.00 -25.31 1.99
CA HIS A 115 -11.40 -25.75 2.02
C HIS A 115 -12.00 -25.57 3.41
N GLU A 116 -13.31 -25.34 3.49
CA GLU A 116 -14.00 -25.22 4.77
C GLU A 116 -13.94 -26.57 5.52
N GLY A 117 -13.28 -26.58 6.69
CA GLY A 117 -13.12 -27.77 7.54
C GLY A 117 -11.71 -28.37 7.59
N GLU A 118 -10.71 -27.75 6.95
CA GLU A 118 -9.35 -28.27 6.91
C GLU A 118 -8.61 -28.15 8.26
N THR A 119 -8.00 -29.24 8.75
CA THR A 119 -7.32 -29.34 10.06
C THR A 119 -5.93 -28.69 10.13
N ALA A 120 -5.47 -28.08 9.04
CA ALA A 120 -4.13 -27.50 8.94
C ALA A 120 -4.02 -26.06 9.52
N THR A 121 -4.80 -25.72 10.55
CA THR A 121 -4.87 -24.37 11.16
C THR A 121 -3.49 -23.80 11.52
N GLU A 122 -2.57 -24.62 12.02
CA GLU A 122 -1.23 -24.14 12.37
C GLU A 122 -0.41 -23.74 11.12
N ARG A 123 -0.52 -24.49 10.02
CA ARG A 123 0.11 -24.09 8.75
C ARG A 123 -0.50 -22.81 8.19
N MET A 124 -1.81 -22.61 8.37
CA MET A 124 -2.47 -21.35 8.00
C MET A 124 -1.94 -20.19 8.85
N ARG A 125 -1.70 -20.41 10.15
CA ARG A 125 -1.08 -19.41 11.04
C ARG A 125 0.33 -19.06 10.55
N GLU A 126 1.16 -20.06 10.28
CA GLU A 126 2.51 -19.88 9.77
C GLU A 126 2.52 -19.09 8.46
N ALA A 127 1.60 -19.39 7.54
CA ALA A 127 1.46 -18.68 6.28
C ALA A 127 1.04 -17.21 6.48
N LEU A 128 0.08 -16.95 7.38
CA LEU A 128 -0.36 -15.59 7.73
C LEU A 128 0.76 -14.76 8.36
N VAL A 129 1.53 -15.36 9.27
CA VAL A 129 2.70 -14.71 9.88
C VAL A 129 3.78 -14.45 8.84
N ALA A 130 4.04 -15.42 7.96
CA ALA A 130 5.03 -15.29 6.91
C ALA A 130 4.77 -14.15 5.93
N ALA A 131 3.50 -13.84 5.64
CA ALA A 131 3.13 -12.76 4.71
C ALA A 131 3.17 -11.36 5.34
N ARG A 132 3.25 -11.25 6.68
CA ARG A 132 3.24 -9.98 7.40
C ARG A 132 4.36 -9.02 7.00
N PRO A 133 5.62 -9.44 6.79
CA PRO A 133 6.68 -8.54 6.32
C PRO A 133 6.31 -7.83 5.02
N LEU A 134 5.70 -8.53 4.06
CA LEU A 134 5.27 -7.89 2.81
C LEU A 134 4.18 -6.85 3.07
N PHE A 135 3.19 -7.17 3.91
CA PHE A 135 2.18 -6.19 4.33
C PHE A 135 2.83 -4.94 4.92
N GLU A 136 3.79 -5.11 5.83
CA GLU A 136 4.49 -4.01 6.50
C GLU A 136 5.27 -3.13 5.51
N GLN A 137 5.93 -3.73 4.50
CA GLN A 137 6.59 -2.97 3.44
C GLN A 137 5.59 -2.21 2.56
N LEU A 138 4.50 -2.88 2.19
CA LEU A 138 3.47 -2.33 1.32
C LEU A 138 2.52 -1.38 2.02
N VAL A 139 2.50 -1.27 3.34
CA VAL A 139 1.72 -0.26 4.06
C VAL A 139 2.59 0.90 4.52
N ARG A 140 3.91 0.70 4.68
CA ARG A 140 4.85 1.76 5.09
C ARG A 140 4.71 3.01 4.23
N ALA A 141 4.81 4.17 4.88
CA ALA A 141 4.89 5.46 4.21
C ALA A 141 6.16 5.52 3.36
N GLN A 142 6.01 5.82 2.08
CA GLN A 142 7.13 6.03 1.16
C GLN A 142 7.37 7.53 0.98
N PRO A 143 8.60 7.96 0.60
CA PRO A 143 8.90 9.39 0.36
C PRO A 143 7.99 10.07 -0.67
N GLN A 144 7.31 9.27 -1.50
CA GLN A 144 6.37 9.70 -2.53
C GLN A 144 4.94 9.90 -1.99
N ASP A 145 4.60 9.36 -0.81
CA ASP A 145 3.32 9.57 -0.13
C ASP A 145 3.21 10.96 0.49
N GLU A 146 4.34 11.55 0.86
CA GLU A 146 4.41 12.88 1.48
C GLU A 146 4.49 14.01 0.46
N ARG A 147 4.52 13.68 -0.83
CA ARG A 147 4.56 14.68 -1.91
C ARG A 147 3.16 15.28 -2.06
N PRO A 148 2.96 16.59 -1.78
CA PRO A 148 1.71 17.25 -2.14
C PRO A 148 1.49 17.06 -3.64
N LEU A 149 0.29 16.63 -4.04
CA LEU A 149 -0.09 16.59 -5.45
C LEU A 149 0.30 17.95 -6.05
N PRO A 150 1.16 18.00 -7.09
CA PRO A 150 1.42 19.26 -7.75
C PRO A 150 0.07 19.85 -8.16
N PRO A 151 -0.18 21.15 -7.92
CA PRO A 151 -1.43 21.77 -8.30
C PRO A 151 -1.70 21.43 -9.77
N PRO A 152 -2.95 21.06 -10.14
CA PRO A 152 -3.25 20.63 -11.49
C PRO A 152 -2.74 21.70 -12.44
N VAL A 153 -1.72 21.34 -13.23
CA VAL A 153 -1.11 22.26 -14.19
C VAL A 153 -2.24 22.65 -15.14
N PRO A 154 -2.59 23.95 -15.24
CA PRO A 154 -3.63 24.38 -16.15
C PRO A 154 -3.26 23.86 -17.54
N ARG A 155 -4.15 23.05 -18.14
CA ARG A 155 -3.92 22.56 -19.50
C ARG A 155 -3.72 23.78 -20.39
N GLN A 156 -2.62 23.82 -21.13
CA GLN A 156 -2.12 24.95 -21.93
C GLN A 156 -3.12 25.60 -22.93
N ARG A 157 -4.35 25.11 -23.03
CA ARG A 157 -5.44 25.63 -23.87
C ARG A 157 -5.93 27.02 -23.45
N ASP A 158 -5.73 27.43 -22.20
CA ASP A 158 -6.25 28.72 -21.72
C ASP A 158 -5.30 29.91 -21.99
N LEU A 159 -4.01 29.67 -22.22
CA LEU A 159 -3.03 30.73 -22.48
C LEU A 159 -3.09 31.32 -23.89
N ARG A 160 -3.75 30.65 -24.85
CA ARG A 160 -3.87 31.15 -26.23
C ARG A 160 -5.05 32.11 -26.45
N ARG A 161 -5.91 32.36 -25.46
CA ARG A 161 -7.09 33.22 -25.62
C ARG A 161 -6.93 34.65 -25.08
N GLY A 162 -5.77 34.99 -24.51
CA GLY A 162 -5.44 36.35 -24.08
C GLY A 162 -4.70 37.16 -25.15
N ARG A 163 -5.39 37.51 -26.25
CA ARG A 163 -4.82 38.43 -27.26
C ARG A 163 -4.85 39.85 -26.69
N ILE A 164 -3.69 40.39 -26.37
CA ILE A 164 -3.46 41.77 -25.95
C ILE A 164 -3.84 42.71 -27.11
N PRO A 165 -4.73 43.71 -26.95
CA PRO A 165 -4.88 44.76 -27.94
C PRO A 165 -3.67 45.67 -27.85
N ARG A 166 -2.85 45.71 -28.91
CA ARG A 166 -1.86 46.77 -29.11
C ARG A 166 -2.62 48.09 -29.29
N GLN A 167 -2.69 48.91 -28.25
CA GLN A 167 -3.01 50.32 -28.45
C GLN A 167 -1.82 50.98 -29.13
N ARG A 168 -2.11 51.46 -30.34
CA ARG A 168 -1.22 52.12 -31.27
C ARG A 168 -0.89 53.51 -30.71
N LEU A 169 0.39 53.73 -30.46
CA LEU A 169 1.00 55.03 -30.21
C LEU A 169 0.67 55.96 -31.41
N GLY A 170 -0.08 57.03 -31.18
CA GLY A 170 -0.31 58.11 -32.16
C GLY A 170 0.67 59.27 -31.88
N PRO A 171 1.23 59.93 -32.91
CA PRO A 171 2.28 60.92 -32.72
C PRO A 171 1.73 62.28 -32.28
N ALA A 172 2.55 62.99 -31.51
CA ALA A 172 2.39 64.40 -31.20
C ALA A 172 2.29 65.26 -32.47
N ALA A 173 1.39 66.24 -32.46
CA ALA A 173 1.39 67.35 -33.39
C ALA A 173 0.96 68.64 -32.67
N ASP A 174 1.71 69.69 -32.99
CA ASP A 174 1.77 71.02 -32.41
C ASP A 174 0.48 71.83 -32.42
N HIS A 175 0.36 72.74 -31.45
CA HIS A 175 -0.27 74.07 -31.56
C HIS A 175 0.54 75.10 -30.78
#